data_AF-A0A255Z0K7-F1
#
_entry.id   AF-A0A255Z0K7-F1
#
_cell.length_a   1.000
_cell.length_b   1.000
_cell.length_c   1.000
_cell.angle_alpha   90.00
_cell.angle_beta   90.00
_cell.angle_gamma   90.00
#
_symmetry.space_group_name_H-M   'P 1'
#
loop_
_entity.id
_entity.type
_entity.pdbx_description
1 polymer ?
#
loop_
_entity_poly.entity_id
_entity_poly.type
_entity_poly.pdbx_seq_one_letter_code
_entity_poly.pdbx_strand_id
1 'polypeptide(L)'
;MAPLPLGCATTSLSPSSGNSPSRAASRSGWSSMLGDVKGKGFRMRGMESRRNASWLVTLAACVGLLAGCAGSGSVPAPAPAPQPPPQVAPKPAPPVTPPPVAETPVTAPKDDKVRVGLLLPLSGANAALGQSMLDAAQMALFDLGDEKFTLLPRDTQGSPGIAATAAQGLIENGAEIILGPLFGAEAAAVKPVASRSGTPVLSFSSDWNVAGGGVWTLGFQPHEQVRRVVGLSLARGLMRFGVVAPSTPYGDATVQSLREAVEQAGGTVTKVERYTAGATNLTELVKSLSDFEQRQAALGAERARLTALGDPESLAALRRLSNADTFGPLPFDAVLIAEGGQTLRELAALFPFFDIDPGPVRMLGTGLWDEAGLGREAALVGGWFAAPAPEGRDAFEARFQQTFGYRPHRLATLAYDAAALSAVLAKGGAGFTVPTLTNANGFAGAEGIFRLLPGGTAERGLAVMEVTRTGTTPVDPAPQSFVPAPTS
;
A
#
# COMPACT_ATOMS: atom_id res chain seq x y z
N MET A 1 34.69 29.83 36.93
CA MET A 1 35.54 30.95 37.39
C MET A 1 36.31 31.47 36.18
N ALA A 2 36.20 32.76 35.89
CA ALA A 2 36.72 33.52 34.74
C ALA A 2 38.28 33.67 34.80
N PRO A 3 39.00 34.33 33.85
CA PRO A 3 38.54 35.22 32.76
C PRO A 3 39.26 35.15 31.38
N LEU A 4 38.76 36.00 30.46
CA LEU A 4 39.22 36.38 29.11
C LEU A 4 40.61 37.08 29.07
N PRO A 5 41.16 37.33 27.86
CA PRO A 5 41.18 38.72 27.39
C PRO A 5 40.88 38.95 25.89
N LEU A 6 40.51 40.20 25.62
CA LEU A 6 40.24 40.85 24.33
C LEU A 6 41.50 41.12 23.50
N GLY A 7 41.36 41.14 22.17
CA GLY A 7 42.35 41.69 21.24
C GLY A 7 41.69 42.25 19.99
N CYS A 8 41.81 43.57 19.79
CA CYS A 8 41.33 44.33 18.64
C CYS A 8 42.00 43.90 17.33
N ALA A 9 41.26 43.90 16.22
CA ALA A 9 41.83 43.85 14.88
C ALA A 9 41.30 45.00 14.02
N THR A 10 42.26 45.71 13.44
CA THR A 10 42.20 46.92 12.63
C THR A 10 41.71 46.68 11.20
N THR A 11 41.12 47.74 10.66
CA THR A 11 40.59 47.97 9.31
C THR A 11 41.64 47.88 8.20
N SER A 12 41.34 47.23 7.06
CA SER A 12 41.69 47.69 5.70
C SER A 12 40.95 46.94 4.58
N LEU A 13 40.08 47.66 3.85
CA LEU A 13 40.01 47.83 2.37
C LEU A 13 40.26 46.58 1.47
N SER A 14 39.47 46.20 0.47
CA SER A 14 38.45 46.87 -0.37
C SER A 14 37.60 45.81 -1.13
N PRO A 15 36.39 46.17 -1.63
CA PRO A 15 35.52 45.28 -2.41
C PRO A 15 35.51 45.60 -3.92
N SER A 16 35.23 44.60 -4.77
CA SER A 16 34.89 44.79 -6.18
C SER A 16 33.43 44.43 -6.47
N SER A 17 32.66 45.43 -6.92
CA SER A 17 31.57 45.46 -7.91
C SER A 17 30.81 44.15 -8.23
N GLY A 18 29.49 44.11 -8.36
CA GLY A 18 28.51 45.18 -8.50
C GLY A 18 27.20 44.55 -8.95
N ASN A 19 26.07 45.01 -8.41
CA ASN A 19 24.74 44.51 -8.72
C ASN A 19 23.76 45.66 -8.97
N SER A 20 22.85 45.43 -9.92
CA SER A 20 21.60 46.15 -10.20
C SER A 20 21.68 47.55 -10.86
N PRO A 21 20.66 47.86 -11.68
CA PRO A 21 19.67 48.80 -11.14
C PRO A 21 18.20 48.49 -11.50
N SER A 22 17.32 49.04 -10.67
CA SER A 22 15.89 49.22 -10.89
C SER A 22 15.62 50.58 -11.57
N ARG A 23 14.53 50.68 -12.36
CA ARG A 23 13.46 51.71 -12.25
C ARG A 23 12.46 51.69 -13.42
N ALA A 24 11.19 51.63 -13.03
CA ALA A 24 10.03 52.44 -13.43
C ALA A 24 9.78 52.89 -14.90
N ALA A 25 8.62 52.44 -15.39
CA ALA A 25 7.51 53.19 -16.00
C ALA A 25 7.70 54.01 -17.29
N SER A 26 6.94 53.64 -18.33
CA SER A 26 6.37 54.57 -19.32
C SER A 26 5.18 53.93 -20.07
N ARG A 27 4.17 54.75 -20.35
CA ARG A 27 2.86 54.45 -20.98
C ARG A 27 2.91 54.54 -22.51
N SER A 28 1.76 54.23 -23.13
CA SER A 28 1.36 54.29 -24.55
C SER A 28 1.76 53.04 -25.33
N GLY A 29 0.92 52.40 -26.14
CA GLY A 29 -0.39 52.68 -26.74
C GLY A 29 -0.54 51.66 -27.89
N TRP A 30 -1.64 51.70 -28.64
CA TRP A 30 -2.02 50.82 -29.78
C TRP A 30 -2.78 49.55 -29.34
N SER A 31 -4.12 49.55 -29.34
CA SER A 31 -5.07 49.50 -30.47
C SER A 31 -4.95 48.16 -31.23
N SER A 32 -5.79 47.17 -30.88
CA SER A 32 -7.07 46.82 -31.54
C SER A 32 -6.92 45.88 -32.75
N MET A 33 -7.41 44.66 -32.58
CA MET A 33 -7.86 43.70 -33.61
C MET A 33 -8.66 42.62 -32.85
N LEU A 34 -9.98 42.77 -32.66
CA LEU A 34 -11.06 42.31 -33.55
C LEU A 34 -10.88 40.87 -34.04
N GLY A 35 -11.73 40.00 -33.51
CA GLY A 35 -11.90 38.59 -33.86
C GLY A 35 -13.18 38.05 -33.20
N ASP A 36 -14.29 38.65 -33.58
CA ASP A 36 -15.67 38.37 -33.21
C ASP A 36 -16.16 37.08 -33.93
N VAL A 37 -16.64 36.06 -33.19
CA VAL A 37 -17.54 35.04 -33.76
C VAL A 37 -18.69 34.79 -32.81
N LYS A 38 -19.81 35.43 -33.15
CA LYS A 38 -21.17 35.18 -32.66
C LYS A 38 -21.65 33.75 -32.95
N GLY A 39 -22.16 33.12 -31.88
CA GLY A 39 -23.56 32.73 -31.73
C GLY A 39 -24.27 31.91 -32.81
N LYS A 40 -24.62 30.67 -32.46
CA LYS A 40 -25.92 30.01 -32.72
C LYS A 40 -26.18 29.13 -31.50
N GLY A 41 -27.33 29.14 -30.82
CA GLY A 41 -28.68 29.30 -31.32
C GLY A 41 -29.48 28.10 -30.79
N PHE A 42 -30.05 28.29 -29.62
CA PHE A 42 -30.96 27.40 -28.89
C PHE A 42 -32.10 26.84 -29.77
N ARG A 43 -32.43 25.56 -29.60
CA ARG A 43 -33.74 25.02 -30.00
C ARG A 43 -34.17 23.90 -29.05
N MET A 44 -34.94 24.28 -28.03
CA MET A 44 -35.82 23.36 -27.31
C MET A 44 -37.02 22.96 -28.18
N ARG A 45 -37.37 21.68 -28.11
CA ARG A 45 -38.67 21.08 -28.42
C ARG A 45 -38.71 19.87 -27.46
N GLY A 46 -39.56 19.75 -26.45
CA GLY A 46 -40.95 20.15 -26.34
C GLY A 46 -41.83 18.94 -26.65
N MET A 47 -42.53 18.43 -25.62
CA MET A 47 -43.62 17.43 -25.65
C MET A 47 -43.19 15.98 -25.90
N GLU A 48 -43.73 14.93 -25.26
CA GLU A 48 -44.96 14.76 -24.48
C GLU A 48 -44.86 13.41 -23.74
N SER A 49 -45.26 13.34 -22.47
CA SER A 49 -46.47 12.66 -22.02
C SER A 49 -46.54 11.15 -22.30
N ARG A 50 -46.46 10.35 -21.22
CA ARG A 50 -47.51 9.43 -20.75
C ARG A 50 -46.96 8.67 -19.53
N ARG A 51 -47.45 8.93 -18.32
CA ARG A 51 -48.71 8.45 -17.71
C ARG A 51 -48.72 6.94 -17.42
N ASN A 52 -49.14 6.67 -16.18
CA ASN A 52 -49.77 5.48 -15.63
C ASN A 52 -48.79 4.47 -15.00
N ALA A 53 -48.71 4.40 -13.67
CA ALA A 53 -49.71 3.91 -12.70
C ALA A 53 -49.51 2.41 -12.43
N SER A 54 -49.12 2.15 -11.19
CA SER A 54 -49.61 1.15 -10.23
C SER A 54 -50.34 -0.10 -10.74
N TRP A 55 -50.17 -1.18 -9.98
CA TRP A 55 -51.20 -2.11 -9.47
C TRP A 55 -50.72 -3.58 -9.51
N LEU A 56 -50.69 -4.15 -8.31
CA LEU A 56 -51.10 -5.51 -7.90
C LEU A 56 -50.26 -6.76 -8.23
N VAL A 57 -49.66 -7.28 -7.16
CA VAL A 57 -49.96 -8.59 -6.54
C VAL A 57 -50.94 -9.48 -7.31
N THR A 58 -50.51 -10.69 -7.67
CA THR A 58 -51.41 -11.84 -7.72
C THR A 58 -50.68 -13.13 -7.33
N LEU A 59 -51.17 -13.73 -6.25
CA LEU A 59 -50.98 -15.12 -5.85
C LEU A 59 -51.70 -16.02 -6.87
N ALA A 60 -51.07 -17.10 -7.33
CA ALA A 60 -51.80 -18.23 -7.90
C ALA A 60 -51.09 -19.54 -7.55
N ALA A 61 -51.74 -20.28 -6.66
CA ALA A 61 -51.45 -21.65 -6.31
C ALA A 61 -51.88 -22.59 -7.45
N CYS A 62 -51.08 -23.62 -7.73
CA CYS A 62 -51.53 -24.82 -8.42
C CYS A 62 -51.08 -26.04 -7.60
N VAL A 63 -52.09 -26.67 -6.99
CA VAL A 63 -52.04 -27.97 -6.34
C VAL A 63 -52.15 -29.05 -7.42
N GLY A 64 -51.26 -30.05 -7.38
CA GLY A 64 -51.37 -31.29 -8.13
C GLY A 64 -50.94 -32.45 -7.24
N LEU A 65 -51.92 -33.08 -6.59
CA LEU A 65 -51.79 -34.31 -5.81
C LEU A 65 -51.62 -35.52 -6.75
N LEU A 66 -50.63 -36.37 -6.47
CA LEU A 66 -50.72 -37.81 -6.72
C LEU A 66 -50.14 -38.55 -5.52
N ALA A 67 -51.00 -39.37 -4.92
CA ALA A 67 -50.76 -40.19 -3.76
C ALA A 67 -50.05 -41.50 -4.14
N GLY A 68 -49.19 -41.98 -3.24
CA GLY A 68 -48.58 -43.31 -3.29
C GLY A 68 -48.05 -43.68 -1.92
N CYS A 69 -48.87 -44.34 -1.12
CA CYS A 69 -48.52 -44.88 0.20
C CYS A 69 -47.67 -46.15 0.08
N ALA A 70 -46.53 -46.20 0.78
CA ALA A 70 -45.96 -47.45 1.30
C ALA A 70 -45.03 -47.12 2.48
N GLY A 71 -45.34 -47.66 3.65
CA GLY A 71 -44.65 -47.39 4.91
C GLY A 71 -43.26 -48.03 4.98
N SER A 72 -42.30 -47.29 5.52
CA SER A 72 -40.99 -47.80 5.91
C SER A 72 -41.09 -48.36 7.33
N GLY A 73 -41.27 -49.67 7.44
CA GLY A 73 -40.99 -50.40 8.67
C GLY A 73 -39.49 -50.45 8.91
N SER A 74 -39.07 -50.02 10.10
CA SER A 74 -37.71 -50.18 10.61
C SER A 74 -37.44 -51.65 10.93
N VAL A 75 -36.50 -52.28 10.20
CA VAL A 75 -35.93 -53.60 10.54
C VAL A 75 -34.52 -53.37 11.10
N PRO A 76 -34.16 -53.93 12.28
CA PRO A 76 -32.80 -53.87 12.78
C PRO A 76 -31.87 -54.79 11.98
N ALA A 77 -30.67 -54.32 11.67
CA ALA A 77 -29.63 -55.12 10.99
C ALA A 77 -29.12 -56.27 11.88
N PRO A 78 -28.82 -57.46 11.32
CA PRO A 78 -28.27 -58.59 12.08
C PRO A 78 -26.78 -58.41 12.39
N ALA A 79 -26.35 -58.94 13.53
CA ALA A 79 -24.96 -58.93 14.00
C ALA A 79 -23.99 -59.67 13.05
N PRO A 80 -22.75 -59.20 12.89
CA PRO A 80 -21.75 -59.86 12.04
C PRO A 80 -21.24 -61.17 12.67
N ALA A 81 -21.04 -62.18 11.82
CA ALA A 81 -20.55 -63.50 12.20
C ALA A 81 -19.05 -63.51 12.57
N PRO A 82 -18.57 -64.48 13.37
CA PRO A 82 -17.17 -64.57 13.82
C PRO A 82 -16.20 -64.88 12.68
N GLN A 83 -15.13 -64.10 12.55
CA GLN A 83 -14.05 -64.38 11.60
C GLN A 83 -13.11 -65.49 12.13
N PRO A 84 -12.66 -66.44 11.29
CA PRO A 84 -11.69 -67.47 11.67
C PRO A 84 -10.27 -66.88 11.91
N PRO A 85 -9.45 -67.53 12.74
CA PRO A 85 -8.14 -67.00 13.15
C PRO A 85 -7.16 -66.85 11.97
N PRO A 86 -6.27 -65.84 12.00
CA PRO A 86 -5.36 -65.54 10.91
C PRO A 86 -4.36 -66.66 10.66
N GLN A 87 -4.32 -67.13 9.41
CA GLN A 87 -3.26 -67.99 8.90
C GLN A 87 -1.95 -67.18 8.85
N VAL A 88 -0.91 -67.72 9.48
CA VAL A 88 0.46 -67.17 9.43
C VAL A 88 1.00 -67.40 8.01
N ALA A 89 0.98 -66.36 7.19
CA ALA A 89 1.71 -66.34 5.93
C ALA A 89 3.23 -66.37 6.22
N PRO A 90 4.03 -67.12 5.42
CA PRO A 90 5.47 -67.22 5.62
C PRO A 90 6.15 -65.85 5.48
N LYS A 91 7.06 -65.59 6.42
CA LYS A 91 7.89 -64.39 6.54
C LYS A 91 8.47 -63.96 5.18
N PRO A 92 8.23 -62.72 4.71
CA PRO A 92 8.93 -62.18 3.55
C PRO A 92 10.44 -62.16 3.81
N ALA A 93 11.21 -62.58 2.81
CA ALA A 93 12.66 -62.38 2.81
C ALA A 93 12.97 -60.88 2.99
N PRO A 94 14.03 -60.51 3.74
CA PRO A 94 14.40 -59.12 3.90
C PRO A 94 14.62 -58.48 2.52
N PRO A 95 14.14 -57.25 2.28
CA PRO A 95 14.43 -56.56 1.03
C PRO A 95 15.94 -56.44 0.88
N VAL A 96 16.45 -56.93 -0.24
CA VAL A 96 17.82 -56.67 -0.68
C VAL A 96 17.92 -55.16 -0.84
N THR A 97 18.63 -54.52 0.08
CA THR A 97 19.00 -53.11 -0.01
C THR A 97 19.89 -52.99 -1.25
N PRO A 98 19.50 -52.24 -2.30
CA PRO A 98 20.48 -51.84 -3.30
C PRO A 98 21.58 -51.08 -2.57
N PRO A 99 22.86 -51.25 -2.96
CA PRO A 99 23.96 -50.53 -2.32
C PRO A 99 23.66 -49.03 -2.33
N PRO A 100 24.08 -48.27 -1.30
CA PRO A 100 23.89 -46.84 -1.28
C PRO A 100 24.52 -46.29 -2.54
N VAL A 101 23.70 -45.72 -3.43
CA VAL A 101 24.22 -44.80 -4.43
C VAL A 101 24.78 -43.67 -3.60
N ALA A 102 26.10 -43.55 -3.55
CA ALA A 102 26.76 -42.42 -2.95
C ALA A 102 26.08 -41.17 -3.52
N GLU A 103 25.39 -40.42 -2.66
CA GLU A 103 24.95 -39.07 -2.97
C GLU A 103 26.22 -38.29 -3.25
N THR A 104 26.58 -38.24 -4.53
CA THR A 104 27.58 -37.32 -5.01
C THR A 104 27.03 -35.94 -4.66
N PRO A 105 27.78 -35.09 -3.95
CA PRO A 105 27.36 -33.73 -3.74
C PRO A 105 27.04 -33.16 -5.11
N VAL A 106 25.78 -32.76 -5.32
CA VAL A 106 25.37 -32.02 -6.52
C VAL A 106 26.15 -30.72 -6.43
N THR A 107 27.33 -30.74 -7.04
CA THR A 107 28.19 -29.57 -7.13
C THR A 107 27.47 -28.65 -8.09
N ALA A 108 27.04 -27.49 -7.57
CA ALA A 108 26.45 -26.43 -8.38
C ALA A 108 27.24 -26.31 -9.69
N PRO A 109 26.58 -26.22 -10.86
CA PRO A 109 27.30 -26.26 -12.12
C PRO A 109 28.31 -25.11 -12.15
N LYS A 110 29.59 -25.44 -12.33
CA LYS A 110 30.71 -24.49 -12.40
C LYS A 110 30.74 -23.83 -13.78
N ASP A 111 29.70 -23.07 -14.12
CA ASP A 111 29.76 -22.08 -15.20
C ASP A 111 30.02 -20.70 -14.59
N ASP A 112 30.45 -19.75 -15.42
CA ASP A 112 30.68 -18.34 -15.03
C ASP A 112 29.36 -17.55 -15.02
N LYS A 113 28.23 -18.22 -14.71
CA LYS A 113 26.90 -17.59 -14.74
C LYS A 113 26.43 -17.24 -13.34
N VAL A 114 25.94 -16.02 -13.21
CA VAL A 114 25.27 -15.54 -12.01
C VAL A 114 23.83 -16.04 -12.02
N ARG A 115 23.50 -16.93 -11.09
CA ARG A 115 22.15 -17.53 -10.99
C ARG A 115 21.33 -16.82 -9.94
N VAL A 116 20.14 -16.40 -10.33
CA VAL A 116 19.18 -15.70 -9.47
C VAL A 116 17.92 -16.52 -9.38
N GLY A 117 17.58 -16.93 -8.17
CA GLY A 117 16.32 -17.62 -7.91
C GLY A 117 15.14 -16.67 -7.89
N LEU A 118 13.99 -17.09 -8.41
CA LEU A 118 12.75 -16.32 -8.33
C LEU A 118 11.62 -17.19 -7.82
N LEU A 119 11.08 -16.85 -6.65
CA LEU A 119 9.99 -17.53 -5.98
C LEU A 119 8.70 -16.73 -6.13
N LEU A 120 7.74 -17.27 -6.87
CA LEU A 120 6.43 -16.64 -7.12
C LEU A 120 5.31 -17.69 -7.07
N PRO A 121 4.08 -17.31 -6.69
CA PRO A 121 2.93 -18.20 -6.78
C PRO A 121 2.45 -18.27 -8.24
N LEU A 122 3.04 -19.16 -9.04
CA LEU A 122 2.77 -19.29 -10.47
C LEU A 122 1.55 -20.18 -10.76
N SER A 123 1.03 -20.86 -9.75
CA SER A 123 -0.23 -21.60 -9.80
C SER A 123 -1.15 -21.29 -8.60
N GLY A 124 -2.36 -21.84 -8.62
CA GLY A 124 -3.37 -21.62 -7.59
C GLY A 124 -4.08 -20.26 -7.69
N ALA A 125 -4.66 -19.79 -6.58
CA ALA A 125 -5.51 -18.59 -6.56
C ALA A 125 -4.77 -17.29 -6.94
N ASN A 126 -3.44 -17.27 -6.80
CA ASN A 126 -2.60 -16.10 -7.07
C ASN A 126 -1.79 -16.21 -8.38
N ALA A 127 -2.09 -17.19 -9.24
CA ALA A 127 -1.34 -17.46 -10.46
C ALA A 127 -1.22 -16.23 -11.38
N ALA A 128 -2.31 -15.47 -11.56
CA ALA A 128 -2.30 -14.27 -12.41
C ALA A 128 -1.37 -13.17 -11.86
N LEU A 129 -1.33 -13.02 -10.53
CA LEU A 129 -0.41 -12.11 -9.85
C LEU A 129 1.04 -12.58 -10.02
N GLY A 130 1.31 -13.87 -9.74
CA GLY A 130 2.62 -14.46 -9.93
C GLY A 130 3.13 -14.36 -11.36
N GLN A 131 2.28 -14.60 -12.36
CA GLN A 131 2.64 -14.46 -13.77
C GLN A 131 3.01 -13.01 -14.11
N SER A 132 2.23 -12.03 -13.65
CA SER A 132 2.55 -10.62 -13.89
C SER A 132 3.89 -10.20 -13.28
N MET A 133 4.24 -10.74 -12.11
CA MET A 133 5.55 -10.51 -11.49
C MET A 133 6.68 -11.23 -12.23
N LEU A 134 6.44 -12.44 -12.75
CA LEU A 134 7.43 -13.18 -13.56
C LEU A 134 7.73 -12.43 -14.86
N ASP A 135 6.70 -11.98 -15.57
CA ASP A 135 6.83 -11.20 -16.80
C ASP A 135 7.63 -9.90 -16.55
N ALA A 136 7.39 -9.25 -15.41
CA ALA A 136 8.14 -8.05 -15.04
C ALA A 136 9.61 -8.33 -14.73
N ALA A 137 9.93 -9.42 -14.03
CA ALA A 137 11.31 -9.85 -13.81
C ALA A 137 12.01 -10.21 -15.13
N GLN A 138 11.29 -10.84 -16.07
CA GLN A 138 11.82 -11.13 -17.41
C GLN A 138 12.05 -9.86 -18.22
N MET A 139 11.18 -8.86 -18.11
CA MET A 139 11.39 -7.56 -18.75
C MET A 139 12.69 -6.90 -18.25
N ALA A 140 12.95 -6.93 -16.94
CA ALA A 140 14.21 -6.44 -16.38
C ALA A 140 15.43 -7.21 -16.91
N LEU A 141 15.31 -8.53 -17.11
CA LEU A 141 16.36 -9.35 -17.71
C LEU A 141 16.69 -8.90 -19.15
N PHE A 142 15.68 -8.59 -19.96
CA PHE A 142 15.90 -8.07 -21.32
C PHE A 142 16.49 -6.66 -21.32
N ASP A 143 16.08 -5.82 -20.37
CA ASP A 143 16.54 -4.43 -20.28
C ASP A 143 18.01 -4.33 -19.81
N LEU A 144 18.44 -5.20 -18.88
CA LEU A 144 19.68 -5.02 -18.12
C LEU A 144 20.59 -6.26 -18.04
N GLY A 145 20.06 -7.44 -18.35
CA GLY A 145 20.80 -8.70 -18.29
C GLY A 145 21.88 -8.83 -19.35
N ASP A 146 22.80 -9.76 -19.08
CA ASP A 146 23.78 -10.24 -20.05
C ASP A 146 23.75 -11.78 -20.13
N GLU A 147 24.58 -12.36 -20.99
CA GLU A 147 24.63 -13.83 -21.20
C GLU A 147 25.06 -14.61 -19.94
N LYS A 148 25.64 -13.93 -18.94
CA LYS A 148 26.06 -14.53 -17.68
C LYS A 148 24.93 -14.54 -16.65
N PHE A 149 23.89 -13.72 -16.80
CA PHE A 149 22.77 -13.70 -15.87
C PHE A 149 21.74 -14.80 -16.20
N THR A 150 21.38 -15.62 -15.20
CA THR A 150 20.35 -16.65 -15.34
C THR A 150 19.29 -16.53 -14.26
N LEU A 151 18.04 -16.28 -14.66
CA LEU A 151 16.88 -16.30 -13.77
C LEU A 151 16.31 -17.73 -13.67
N LEU A 152 16.03 -18.19 -12.45
CA LEU A 152 15.50 -19.51 -12.15
C LEU A 152 14.13 -19.40 -11.45
N PRO A 153 13.02 -19.30 -12.20
CA PRO A 153 11.67 -19.25 -11.61
C PRO A 153 11.28 -20.59 -10.97
N ARG A 154 10.66 -20.53 -9.79
CA ARG A 154 10.02 -21.68 -9.12
C ARG A 154 8.67 -21.27 -8.56
N ASP A 155 7.72 -22.18 -8.72
CA ASP A 155 6.35 -22.02 -8.22
C ASP A 155 6.28 -22.29 -6.71
N THR A 156 5.76 -21.34 -5.95
CA THR A 156 5.51 -21.51 -4.51
C THR A 156 4.09 -21.98 -4.20
N GLN A 157 3.16 -21.86 -5.16
CA GLN A 157 1.72 -22.11 -4.99
C GLN A 157 1.05 -21.31 -3.87
N GLY A 158 1.71 -20.28 -3.32
CA GLY A 158 1.26 -19.59 -2.11
C GLY A 158 1.47 -20.37 -0.81
N SER A 159 2.29 -21.43 -0.81
CA SER A 159 2.45 -22.35 0.32
C SER A 159 3.85 -22.22 0.97
N PRO A 160 3.94 -22.00 2.30
CA PRO A 160 5.21 -21.88 2.99
C PRO A 160 6.14 -23.09 2.83
N GLY A 161 5.59 -24.31 2.90
CA GLY A 161 6.37 -25.54 2.77
C GLY A 161 6.95 -25.69 1.35
N ILE A 162 6.14 -25.40 0.33
CA ILE A 162 6.58 -25.48 -1.07
C ILE A 162 7.62 -24.39 -1.35
N ALA A 163 7.43 -23.17 -0.84
CA ALA A 163 8.40 -22.09 -0.97
C ALA A 163 9.77 -22.46 -0.36
N ALA A 164 9.78 -23.09 0.82
CA ALA A 164 11.02 -23.54 1.46
C ALA A 164 11.73 -24.63 0.65
N THR A 165 11.00 -25.62 0.13
CA THR A 165 11.58 -26.66 -0.75
C THR A 165 12.09 -26.07 -2.06
N ALA A 166 11.35 -25.14 -2.67
CA ALA A 166 11.79 -24.44 -3.87
C ALA A 166 13.06 -23.62 -3.62
N ALA A 167 13.16 -22.92 -2.49
CA ALA A 167 14.36 -22.18 -2.10
C ALA A 167 15.58 -23.10 -1.92
N GLN A 168 15.40 -24.25 -1.26
CA GLN A 168 16.45 -25.25 -1.12
C GLN A 168 16.95 -25.72 -2.49
N GLY A 169 16.04 -26.04 -3.41
CA GLY A 169 16.38 -26.42 -4.77
C GLY A 169 17.12 -25.30 -5.53
N LEU A 170 16.75 -24.03 -5.34
CA LEU A 170 17.47 -22.90 -5.94
C LEU A 170 18.92 -22.81 -5.45
N ILE A 171 19.13 -22.95 -4.14
CA ILE A 171 20.46 -22.93 -3.51
C ILE A 171 21.31 -24.09 -4.03
N GLU A 172 20.75 -25.30 -4.12
CA GLU A 172 21.43 -26.49 -4.67
C GLU A 172 21.81 -26.31 -6.16
N ASN A 173 21.01 -25.58 -6.91
CA ASN A 173 21.32 -25.20 -8.30
C ASN A 173 22.26 -23.99 -8.40
N GLY A 174 22.81 -23.51 -7.28
CA GLY A 174 23.81 -22.45 -7.24
C GLY A 174 23.25 -21.05 -7.36
N ALA A 175 22.00 -20.80 -6.95
CA ALA A 175 21.47 -19.44 -6.86
C ALA A 175 22.27 -18.62 -5.83
N GLU A 176 22.80 -17.47 -6.25
CA GLU A 176 23.57 -16.56 -5.40
C GLU A 176 22.69 -15.55 -4.65
N ILE A 177 21.45 -15.38 -5.09
CA ILE A 177 20.42 -14.56 -4.45
C ILE A 177 19.04 -15.11 -4.82
N ILE A 178 18.08 -14.97 -3.90
CA ILE A 178 16.69 -15.35 -4.11
C ILE A 178 15.81 -14.09 -4.12
N LEU A 179 15.01 -13.93 -5.17
CA LEU A 179 13.98 -12.91 -5.29
C LEU A 179 12.62 -13.52 -4.94
N GLY A 180 11.83 -12.84 -4.13
CA GLY A 180 10.67 -13.43 -3.47
C GLY A 180 11.05 -14.20 -2.20
N PRO A 181 10.10 -14.90 -1.57
CA PRO A 181 8.72 -15.13 -2.02
C PRO A 181 7.81 -13.92 -1.77
N LEU A 182 6.54 -14.05 -2.15
CA LEU A 182 5.55 -12.97 -2.09
C LEU A 182 4.92 -12.81 -0.71
N PHE A 183 4.56 -13.91 -0.04
CA PHE A 183 3.81 -13.84 1.22
C PHE A 183 4.72 -13.95 2.44
N GLY A 184 4.33 -13.29 3.54
CA GLY A 184 5.10 -13.29 4.79
C GLY A 184 5.36 -14.69 5.35
N ALA A 185 4.36 -15.57 5.34
CA ALA A 185 4.51 -16.95 5.80
C ALA A 185 5.50 -17.76 4.94
N GLU A 186 5.54 -17.52 3.63
CA GLU A 186 6.53 -18.13 2.73
C GLU A 186 7.92 -17.60 3.05
N ALA A 187 8.07 -16.28 3.24
CA ALA A 187 9.35 -15.66 3.56
C ALA A 187 9.90 -16.16 4.91
N ALA A 188 9.03 -16.33 5.91
CA ALA A 188 9.38 -16.92 7.20
C ALA A 188 9.89 -18.37 7.05
N ALA A 189 9.32 -19.16 6.14
CA ALA A 189 9.75 -20.54 5.89
C ALA A 189 11.05 -20.62 5.06
N VAL A 190 11.26 -19.69 4.13
CA VAL A 190 12.47 -19.60 3.30
C VAL A 190 13.67 -19.10 4.10
N LYS A 191 13.47 -18.18 5.05
CA LYS A 191 14.52 -17.56 5.86
C LYS A 191 15.54 -18.56 6.44
N PRO A 192 15.16 -19.58 7.24
CA PRO A 192 16.14 -20.52 7.81
C PRO A 192 16.85 -21.38 6.75
N VAL A 193 16.25 -21.60 5.58
CA VAL A 193 16.88 -22.33 4.47
C VAL A 193 17.99 -21.50 3.85
N ALA A 194 17.69 -20.23 3.55
CA ALA A 194 18.62 -19.28 2.96
C ALA A 194 19.76 -18.89 3.93
N SER A 195 19.45 -18.65 5.21
CA SER A 195 20.46 -18.27 6.21
C SER A 195 21.54 -19.35 6.40
N ARG A 196 21.21 -20.65 6.28
CA ARG A 196 22.20 -21.74 6.40
C ARG A 196 23.25 -21.75 5.29
N SER A 197 22.87 -21.30 4.08
CA SER A 197 23.78 -21.21 2.93
C SER A 197 24.41 -19.83 2.78
N GLY A 198 23.99 -18.85 3.59
CA GLY A 198 24.40 -17.45 3.44
C GLY A 198 23.79 -16.78 2.20
N THR A 199 22.76 -17.37 1.58
CA THR A 199 22.13 -16.83 0.38
C THR A 199 21.20 -15.67 0.76
N PRO A 200 21.41 -14.45 0.25
CA PRO A 200 20.51 -13.32 0.50
C PRO A 200 19.14 -13.54 -0.16
N VAL A 201 18.09 -12.99 0.47
CA VAL A 201 16.70 -13.09 0.01
C VAL A 201 16.10 -11.68 -0.07
N LEU A 202 15.56 -11.32 -1.23
CA LEU A 202 14.78 -10.10 -1.44
C LEU A 202 13.29 -10.47 -1.54
N SER A 203 12.61 -10.56 -0.40
CA SER A 203 11.19 -10.94 -0.35
C SER A 203 10.29 -9.79 -0.81
N PHE A 204 9.24 -10.10 -1.57
CA PHE A 204 8.23 -9.12 -1.98
C PHE A 204 7.18 -8.84 -0.91
N SER A 205 7.27 -9.52 0.24
CA SER A 205 6.36 -9.35 1.37
C SER A 205 6.45 -7.95 1.97
N SER A 206 5.31 -7.45 2.45
CA SER A 206 5.21 -6.26 3.29
C SER A 206 5.27 -6.58 4.80
N ASP A 207 5.41 -7.85 5.17
CA ASP A 207 5.56 -8.27 6.58
C ASP A 207 7.00 -8.04 7.06
N TRP A 208 7.24 -6.91 7.73
CA TRP A 208 8.55 -6.57 8.30
C TRP A 208 9.06 -7.54 9.38
N ASN A 209 8.21 -8.41 9.95
CA ASN A 209 8.63 -9.30 11.04
C ASN A 209 9.57 -10.39 10.53
N VAL A 210 9.56 -10.65 9.22
CA VAL A 210 10.47 -11.60 8.59
C VAL A 210 11.81 -10.99 8.21
N ALA A 211 11.97 -9.67 8.29
CA ALA A 211 13.20 -8.95 7.94
C ALA A 211 14.42 -9.40 8.77
N GLY A 212 15.61 -9.17 8.20
CA GLY A 212 16.89 -9.46 8.84
C GLY A 212 17.34 -10.91 8.66
N GLY A 213 18.54 -11.24 9.14
CA GLY A 213 19.11 -12.60 9.01
C GLY A 213 19.36 -13.02 7.55
N GLY A 214 19.67 -12.06 6.67
CA GLY A 214 19.85 -12.27 5.24
C GLY A 214 18.58 -12.08 4.40
N VAL A 215 17.47 -11.68 5.01
CA VAL A 215 16.20 -11.37 4.31
C VAL A 215 15.95 -9.87 4.30
N TRP A 216 15.68 -9.33 3.12
CA TRP A 216 15.20 -7.96 2.91
C TRP A 216 13.76 -7.95 2.41
N THR A 217 12.87 -7.19 3.04
CA THR A 217 11.48 -7.01 2.60
C THR A 217 11.36 -5.80 1.67
N LEU A 218 11.05 -6.05 0.40
CA LEU A 218 10.86 -5.04 -0.65
C LEU A 218 9.43 -4.49 -0.73
N GLY A 219 8.48 -5.19 -0.10
CA GLY A 219 7.07 -4.81 -0.11
C GLY A 219 6.86 -3.42 0.50
N PHE A 220 5.79 -2.76 0.08
CA PHE A 220 5.46 -1.40 0.49
C PHE A 220 5.21 -1.32 2.01
N GLN A 221 6.17 -0.75 2.74
CA GLN A 221 6.15 -0.70 4.21
C GLN A 221 5.21 0.41 4.71
N PRO A 222 4.24 0.11 5.60
CA PRO A 222 3.32 1.12 6.14
C PRO A 222 4.06 2.23 6.86
N HIS A 223 5.12 1.90 7.60
CA HIS A 223 5.87 2.84 8.40
C HIS A 223 6.43 4.02 7.60
N GLU A 224 7.01 3.74 6.43
CA GLU A 224 7.61 4.77 5.58
C GLU A 224 6.56 5.70 4.98
N GLN A 225 5.44 5.12 4.56
CA GLN A 225 4.32 5.85 3.97
C GLN A 225 3.67 6.76 5.01
N VAL A 226 3.43 6.24 6.21
CA VAL A 226 2.86 6.99 7.32
C VAL A 226 3.81 8.12 7.73
N ARG A 227 5.08 7.82 7.98
CA ARG A 227 6.10 8.83 8.33
C ARG A 227 6.16 9.94 7.28
N ARG A 228 6.12 9.58 5.99
CA ARG A 228 6.18 10.55 4.88
C ARG A 228 4.99 11.50 4.84
N VAL A 229 3.76 10.97 4.91
CA VAL A 229 2.55 11.79 4.80
C VAL A 229 2.26 12.57 6.08
N VAL A 230 2.53 11.98 7.25
CA VAL A 230 2.36 12.61 8.56
C VAL A 230 3.41 13.71 8.76
N GLY A 231 4.66 13.48 8.35
CA GLY A 231 5.71 14.50 8.41
C GLY A 231 5.35 15.78 7.65
N LEU A 232 4.80 15.66 6.44
CA LEU A 232 4.29 16.82 5.69
C LEU A 232 3.09 17.48 6.39
N SER A 233 2.20 16.68 6.98
CA SER A 233 1.01 17.16 7.70
C SER A 233 1.39 18.00 8.91
N LEU A 234 2.34 17.52 9.71
CA LEU A 234 2.91 18.23 10.86
C LEU A 234 3.63 19.52 10.43
N ALA A 235 4.42 19.47 9.35
CA ALA A 235 5.07 20.66 8.80
C ALA A 235 4.08 21.73 8.33
N ARG A 236 2.82 21.35 8.04
CA ARG A 236 1.71 22.26 7.71
C ARG A 236 0.84 22.62 8.91
N GLY A 237 1.25 22.27 10.12
CA GLY A 237 0.62 22.67 11.38
C GLY A 237 -0.55 21.79 11.82
N LEU A 238 -0.75 20.61 11.22
CA LEU A 238 -1.74 19.65 11.69
C LEU A 238 -1.17 18.89 12.88
N MET A 239 -1.82 18.97 14.06
CA MET A 239 -1.24 18.50 15.32
C MET A 239 -2.04 17.39 16.00
N ARG A 240 -3.33 17.26 15.68
CA ARG A 240 -4.23 16.24 16.25
C ARG A 240 -4.61 15.23 15.18
N PHE A 241 -4.32 13.95 15.41
CA PHE A 241 -4.50 12.89 14.43
C PHE A 241 -5.50 11.84 14.90
N GLY A 242 -6.42 11.46 14.02
CA GLY A 242 -7.22 10.24 14.13
C GLY A 242 -6.68 9.16 13.19
N VAL A 243 -7.02 7.91 13.46
CA VAL A 243 -6.75 6.79 12.54
C VAL A 243 -7.90 5.79 12.51
N VAL A 244 -8.22 5.32 11.30
CA VAL A 244 -9.07 4.16 11.06
C VAL A 244 -8.21 3.08 10.41
N ALA A 245 -8.19 1.89 11.00
CA ALA A 245 -7.37 0.81 10.48
C ALA A 245 -7.96 -0.58 10.78
N PRO A 246 -7.67 -1.61 9.96
CA PRO A 246 -8.19 -2.96 10.15
C PRO A 246 -7.41 -3.73 11.22
N SER A 247 -8.06 -4.56 12.04
CA SER A 247 -7.48 -5.40 13.11
C SER A 247 -6.63 -6.55 12.56
N THR A 248 -5.56 -6.18 11.87
CA THR A 248 -4.58 -7.03 11.20
C THR A 248 -3.17 -6.51 11.51
N PRO A 249 -2.12 -7.33 11.28
CA PRO A 249 -0.73 -6.88 11.45
C PRO A 249 -0.38 -5.61 10.66
N TYR A 250 -0.97 -5.43 9.47
CA TYR A 250 -0.81 -4.21 8.67
C TYR A 250 -1.40 -2.98 9.38
N GLY A 251 -2.62 -3.10 9.91
CA GLY A 251 -3.25 -2.00 10.65
C GLY A 251 -2.53 -1.69 11.95
N ASP A 252 -2.02 -2.71 12.66
CA ASP A 252 -1.23 -2.52 13.87
C ASP A 252 0.07 -1.75 13.57
N ALA A 253 0.79 -2.14 12.52
CA ALA A 253 1.98 -1.44 12.05
C ALA A 253 1.68 0.01 11.65
N THR A 254 0.53 0.25 11.01
CA THR A 254 0.10 1.60 10.59
C THR A 254 -0.19 2.50 11.80
N VAL A 255 -0.93 2.00 12.79
CA VAL A 255 -1.25 2.74 14.02
C VAL A 255 0.02 3.04 14.81
N GLN A 256 0.92 2.05 14.95
CA GLN A 256 2.19 2.25 15.65
C GLN A 256 3.05 3.30 14.97
N SER A 257 3.17 3.23 13.64
CA SER A 257 3.95 4.19 12.85
C SER A 257 3.38 5.61 12.92
N LEU A 258 2.05 5.75 13.00
CA LEU A 258 1.40 7.05 13.20
C LEU A 258 1.78 7.64 14.56
N ARG A 259 1.65 6.85 15.63
CA ARG A 259 2.01 7.29 16.99
C ARG A 259 3.45 7.77 17.05
N GLU A 260 4.38 6.96 16.56
CA GLU A 260 5.80 7.32 16.54
C GLU A 260 6.07 8.62 15.76
N ALA A 261 5.53 8.74 14.55
CA ALA A 261 5.74 9.93 13.71
C ALA A 261 5.12 11.20 14.31
N VAL A 262 3.95 11.09 14.94
CA VAL A 262 3.24 12.21 15.58
C VAL A 262 3.94 12.64 16.87
N GLU A 263 4.32 11.69 17.73
CA GLU A 263 4.98 11.95 19.01
C GLU A 263 6.36 12.59 18.83
N GLN A 264 7.14 12.13 17.84
CA GLN A 264 8.45 12.70 17.53
C GLN A 264 8.42 14.20 17.17
N ALA A 265 7.27 14.69 16.68
CA ALA A 265 7.07 16.08 16.29
C ALA A 265 6.21 16.88 17.28
N GLY A 266 5.88 16.30 18.45
CA GLY A 266 5.07 16.95 19.49
C GLY A 266 3.57 17.07 19.18
N GLY A 267 3.05 16.30 18.22
CA GLY A 267 1.62 16.16 17.97
C GLY A 267 0.96 15.14 18.90
N THR A 268 -0.33 14.88 18.69
CA THR A 268 -1.10 13.91 19.48
C THR A 268 -2.00 13.04 18.59
N VAL A 269 -2.05 11.74 18.88
CA VAL A 269 -3.07 10.84 18.31
C VAL A 269 -4.26 10.82 19.25
N THR A 270 -5.35 11.47 18.86
CA THR A 270 -6.54 11.66 19.71
C THR A 270 -7.60 10.58 19.51
N LYS A 271 -7.57 9.89 18.36
CA LYS A 271 -8.52 8.82 18.02
C LYS A 271 -7.85 7.66 17.32
N VAL A 272 -8.19 6.44 17.74
CA VAL A 272 -7.77 5.19 17.12
C VAL A 272 -8.99 4.28 17.02
N GLU A 273 -9.46 4.07 15.81
CA GLU A 273 -10.60 3.20 15.51
C GLU A 273 -10.12 1.96 14.77
N ARG A 274 -10.49 0.79 15.30
CA ARG A 274 -10.07 -0.52 14.80
C ARG A 274 -11.30 -1.33 14.44
N TYR A 275 -11.22 -2.08 13.34
CA TYR A 275 -12.34 -2.91 12.89
C TYR A 275 -11.84 -4.23 12.28
N THR A 276 -12.63 -5.30 12.40
CA THR A 276 -12.30 -6.58 11.78
C THR A 276 -12.77 -6.58 10.33
N ALA A 277 -11.96 -7.12 9.41
CA ALA A 277 -12.34 -7.24 8.00
C ALA A 277 -13.67 -8.01 7.85
N GLY A 278 -14.58 -7.51 7.01
CA GLY A 278 -15.93 -8.06 6.87
C GLY A 278 -16.92 -7.61 7.95
N ALA A 279 -16.52 -6.73 8.88
CA ALA A 279 -17.44 -6.12 9.83
C ALA A 279 -18.51 -5.30 9.10
N THR A 280 -19.77 -5.51 9.48
CA THR A 280 -20.94 -4.83 8.90
C THR A 280 -21.21 -3.45 9.50
N ASN A 281 -20.37 -2.97 10.44
CA ASN A 281 -20.67 -1.78 11.24
C ASN A 281 -19.68 -0.62 11.03
N LEU A 282 -19.41 -0.26 9.78
CA LEU A 282 -18.60 0.92 9.45
C LEU A 282 -19.29 2.23 9.90
N THR A 283 -20.62 2.25 9.98
CA THR A 283 -21.39 3.42 10.45
C THR A 283 -21.04 3.79 11.89
N GLU A 284 -21.11 2.84 12.84
CA GLU A 284 -20.74 3.14 14.23
C GLU A 284 -19.25 3.45 14.38
N LEU A 285 -18.38 2.86 13.55
CA LEU A 285 -16.95 3.17 13.52
C LEU A 285 -16.70 4.67 13.23
N VAL A 286 -17.32 5.21 12.17
CA VAL A 286 -17.17 6.62 11.78
C VAL A 286 -17.87 7.56 12.79
N LYS A 287 -18.99 7.12 13.34
CA LYS A 287 -19.70 7.84 14.40
C LYS A 287 -18.86 7.99 15.68
N SER A 288 -18.17 6.92 16.09
CA SER A 288 -17.22 6.92 17.23
C SER A 288 -15.97 7.77 16.94
N LEU A 289 -15.42 7.63 15.72
CA LEU A 289 -14.27 8.40 15.26
C LEU A 289 -14.46 9.90 15.47
N SER A 290 -15.63 10.41 15.08
CA SER A 290 -15.94 11.84 15.11
C SER A 290 -16.51 12.35 16.45
N ASP A 291 -16.64 11.50 17.48
CA ASP A 291 -17.35 11.84 18.72
C ASP A 291 -18.78 12.37 18.47
N PHE A 292 -19.46 11.86 17.45
CA PHE A 292 -20.71 12.44 16.95
C PHE A 292 -21.79 12.59 18.04
N GLU A 293 -22.01 11.55 18.86
CA GLU A 293 -23.02 11.59 19.93
C GLU A 293 -22.70 12.62 21.01
N GLN A 294 -21.42 12.75 21.36
CA GLN A 294 -20.98 13.74 22.36
C GLN A 294 -21.16 15.16 21.82
N ARG A 295 -20.83 15.39 20.55
CA ARG A 295 -21.03 16.69 19.91
C ARG A 295 -22.52 17.01 19.67
N GLN A 296 -23.37 16.01 19.43
CA GLN A 296 -24.83 16.17 19.42
C GLN A 296 -25.38 16.57 20.80
N ALA A 297 -24.93 15.91 21.87
CA ALA A 297 -25.31 16.27 23.23
C ALA A 297 -24.86 17.70 23.59
N ALA A 298 -23.65 18.07 23.19
CA ALA A 298 -23.12 19.43 23.36
C ALA A 298 -23.96 20.49 22.65
N LEU A 299 -24.47 20.18 21.43
CA LEU A 299 -25.36 21.07 20.71
C LEU A 299 -26.68 21.29 21.45
N GLY A 300 -27.25 20.22 22.01
CA GLY A 300 -28.45 20.30 22.85
C GLY A 300 -28.25 21.19 24.07
N ALA A 301 -27.13 21.00 24.78
CA ALA A 301 -26.76 21.82 25.93
C ALA A 301 -26.56 23.30 25.57
N GLU A 302 -25.87 23.58 24.45
CA GLU A 302 -25.63 24.95 24.00
C GLU A 302 -26.92 25.66 23.59
N ARG A 303 -27.81 24.98 22.86
CA ARG A 303 -29.14 25.53 22.51
C ARG A 303 -29.96 25.85 23.76
N ALA A 304 -29.94 24.97 24.76
CA ALA A 304 -30.62 25.22 26.03
C ALA A 304 -30.04 26.44 26.76
N ARG A 305 -28.71 26.57 26.81
CA ARG A 305 -28.00 27.71 27.40
C ARG A 305 -28.39 29.03 26.74
N LEU A 306 -28.31 29.11 25.41
CA LEU A 306 -28.64 30.32 24.65
C LEU A 306 -30.12 30.70 24.79
N THR A 307 -31.02 29.71 24.85
CA THR A 307 -32.45 29.96 25.07
C THR A 307 -32.71 30.56 26.44
N ALA A 308 -32.00 30.09 27.47
CA ALA A 308 -32.13 30.61 28.84
C ALA A 308 -31.61 32.05 28.98
N LEU A 309 -30.60 32.45 28.20
CA LEU A 309 -30.09 33.83 28.20
C LEU A 309 -31.07 34.81 27.53
N GLY A 310 -31.69 34.42 26.42
CA GLY A 310 -32.78 35.17 25.78
C GLY A 310 -32.42 36.55 25.21
N ASP A 311 -31.17 36.98 25.29
CA ASP A 311 -30.70 38.25 24.76
C ASP A 311 -30.62 38.24 23.21
N PRO A 312 -30.58 39.41 22.55
CA PRO A 312 -30.55 39.49 21.09
C PRO A 312 -29.38 38.75 20.43
N GLU A 313 -28.22 38.67 21.10
CA GLU A 313 -27.03 38.00 20.58
C GLU A 313 -27.20 36.47 20.67
N SER A 314 -27.72 35.96 21.79
CA SER A 314 -28.06 34.54 21.99
C SER A 314 -29.13 34.06 21.00
N LEU A 315 -30.16 34.88 20.73
CA LEU A 315 -31.17 34.57 19.71
C LEU A 315 -30.57 34.54 18.30
N ALA A 316 -29.62 35.42 18.00
CA ALA A 316 -28.89 35.38 16.73
C ALA A 316 -28.00 34.14 16.62
N ALA A 317 -27.33 33.73 17.70
CA ALA A 317 -26.54 32.50 17.75
C ALA A 317 -27.40 31.24 17.57
N LEU A 318 -28.57 31.16 18.21
CA LEU A 318 -29.53 30.08 18.03
C LEU A 318 -29.98 29.91 16.56
N ARG A 319 -30.21 31.04 15.85
CA ARG A 319 -30.53 31.01 14.42
C ARG A 319 -29.39 30.46 13.58
N ARG A 320 -28.13 30.72 13.94
CA ARG A 320 -26.97 30.13 13.24
C ARG A 320 -26.88 28.63 13.49
N LEU A 321 -27.23 28.18 14.70
CA LEU A 321 -27.21 26.76 15.09
C LEU A 321 -28.42 25.98 14.61
N SER A 322 -29.45 26.56 13.97
CA SER A 322 -30.71 25.85 13.67
C SER A 322 -30.53 24.63 12.76
N ASN A 323 -29.55 24.69 11.85
CA ASN A 323 -29.26 23.65 10.87
C ASN A 323 -28.00 22.85 11.20
N ALA A 324 -27.42 23.06 12.39
CA ALA A 324 -26.27 22.28 12.84
C ALA A 324 -26.76 20.93 13.36
N ASP A 325 -26.05 19.86 13.00
CA ASP A 325 -26.24 18.52 13.55
C ASP A 325 -25.42 18.29 14.82
N THR A 326 -24.25 18.93 14.93
CA THR A 326 -23.35 18.84 16.07
C THR A 326 -22.83 20.20 16.53
N PHE A 327 -22.19 20.24 17.71
CA PHE A 327 -21.52 21.43 18.24
C PHE A 327 -20.14 21.07 18.83
N GLY A 328 -19.17 21.93 18.56
CA GLY A 328 -17.77 21.75 18.97
C GLY A 328 -16.88 21.20 17.86
N PRO A 329 -15.54 21.26 18.05
CA PRO A 329 -14.59 20.81 17.05
C PRO A 329 -14.53 19.28 16.98
N LEU A 330 -14.06 18.76 15.86
CA LEU A 330 -13.63 17.36 15.77
C LEU A 330 -12.41 17.10 16.67
N PRO A 331 -12.23 15.85 17.13
CA PRO A 331 -11.10 15.49 17.98
C PRO A 331 -9.75 15.52 17.25
N PHE A 332 -9.73 15.64 15.92
CA PHE A 332 -8.53 15.64 15.08
C PHE A 332 -8.58 16.72 13.99
N ASP A 333 -7.40 17.10 13.50
CA ASP A 333 -7.19 17.98 12.33
C ASP A 333 -6.92 17.14 11.06
N ALA A 334 -6.44 15.91 11.25
CA ALA A 334 -6.18 14.96 10.17
C ALA A 334 -6.62 13.54 10.58
N VAL A 335 -7.11 12.76 9.61
CA VAL A 335 -7.46 11.35 9.83
C VAL A 335 -6.73 10.45 8.84
N LEU A 336 -5.94 9.51 9.36
CA LEU A 336 -5.30 8.48 8.56
C LEU A 336 -6.26 7.30 8.33
N ILE A 337 -6.50 6.95 7.08
CA ILE A 337 -7.33 5.81 6.69
C ILE A 337 -6.41 4.73 6.13
N ALA A 338 -6.18 3.67 6.90
CA ALA A 338 -5.34 2.55 6.53
C ALA A 338 -6.08 1.54 5.64
N GLU A 339 -6.76 2.04 4.61
CA GLU A 339 -7.57 1.23 3.69
C GLU A 339 -7.40 1.67 2.23
N GLY A 340 -7.77 0.77 1.33
CA GLY A 340 -7.89 1.04 -0.11
C GLY A 340 -9.19 0.45 -0.67
N GLY A 341 -9.35 0.54 -1.99
CA GLY A 341 -10.44 -0.13 -2.70
C GLY A 341 -11.84 0.20 -2.16
N GLN A 342 -12.65 -0.84 -2.00
CA GLN A 342 -14.07 -0.68 -1.71
C GLN A 342 -14.34 -0.18 -0.28
N THR A 343 -13.62 -0.68 0.72
CA THR A 343 -13.82 -0.26 2.11
C THR A 343 -13.43 1.19 2.34
N LEU A 344 -12.39 1.68 1.65
CA LEU A 344 -12.06 3.11 1.65
C LEU A 344 -13.21 3.97 1.12
N ARG A 345 -13.83 3.56 0.00
CA ARG A 345 -14.99 4.28 -0.58
C ARG A 345 -16.19 4.27 0.36
N GLU A 346 -16.45 3.15 1.02
CA GLU A 346 -17.54 3.02 2.00
C GLU A 346 -17.31 3.93 3.21
N LEU A 347 -16.10 3.98 3.76
CA LEU A 347 -15.74 4.91 4.83
C LEU A 347 -15.91 6.36 4.38
N ALA A 348 -15.38 6.71 3.19
CA ALA A 348 -15.47 8.05 2.64
C ALA A 348 -16.91 8.53 2.42
N ALA A 349 -17.80 7.62 1.99
CA ALA A 349 -19.22 7.94 1.81
C ALA A 349 -19.94 8.24 3.14
N LEU A 350 -19.46 7.68 4.26
CA LEU A 350 -20.04 7.91 5.59
C LEU A 350 -19.56 9.21 6.24
N PHE A 351 -18.38 9.71 5.87
CA PHE A 351 -17.74 10.86 6.51
C PHE A 351 -18.62 12.13 6.59
N PRO A 352 -19.28 12.57 5.49
CA PRO A 352 -20.16 13.75 5.56
C PRO A 352 -21.38 13.56 6.48
N PHE A 353 -21.86 12.32 6.68
CA PHE A 353 -22.99 12.06 7.59
C PHE A 353 -22.63 12.26 9.07
N PHE A 354 -21.33 12.30 9.38
CA PHE A 354 -20.82 12.46 10.74
C PHE A 354 -19.94 13.72 10.90
N ASP A 355 -20.18 14.72 10.05
CA ASP A 355 -19.50 16.02 10.02
C ASP A 355 -17.98 15.92 9.87
N ILE A 356 -17.48 14.91 9.15
CA ILE A 356 -16.06 14.78 8.79
C ILE A 356 -15.88 15.26 7.34
N ASP A 357 -15.64 16.55 7.17
CA ASP A 357 -15.47 17.16 5.85
C ASP A 357 -14.00 17.37 5.46
N PRO A 358 -13.63 17.25 4.17
CA PRO A 358 -12.25 17.39 3.68
C PRO A 358 -11.69 18.83 3.77
N GLY A 359 -12.53 19.82 4.08
CA GLY A 359 -12.09 21.20 4.30
C GLY A 359 -11.45 21.40 5.68
N PRO A 360 -12.19 21.18 6.78
CA PRO A 360 -11.66 21.24 8.14
C PRO A 360 -10.70 20.12 8.50
N VAL A 361 -10.84 18.94 7.87
CA VAL A 361 -10.05 17.75 8.17
C VAL A 361 -9.21 17.36 6.96
N ARG A 362 -7.91 17.16 7.18
CA ARG A 362 -7.06 16.52 6.17
C ARG A 362 -7.26 15.00 6.20
N MET A 363 -7.82 14.44 5.14
CA MET A 363 -7.82 13.00 4.94
C MET A 363 -6.42 12.55 4.56
N LEU A 364 -5.90 11.53 5.24
CA LEU A 364 -4.58 10.95 4.99
C LEU A 364 -4.74 9.48 4.60
N GLY A 365 -3.91 9.02 3.68
CA GLY A 365 -3.88 7.64 3.20
C GLY A 365 -2.49 7.06 3.17
N THR A 366 -2.43 5.75 3.01
CA THR A 366 -1.20 5.05 2.64
C THR A 366 -1.16 4.87 1.12
N GLY A 367 -0.12 4.20 0.62
CA GLY A 367 -0.03 3.79 -0.77
C GLY A 367 -1.20 2.91 -1.23
N LEU A 368 -2.09 2.41 -0.36
CA LEU A 368 -3.32 1.74 -0.78
C LEU A 368 -4.30 2.65 -1.56
N TRP A 369 -4.15 3.97 -1.45
CA TRP A 369 -4.97 4.97 -2.17
C TRP A 369 -4.53 5.20 -3.62
N ASP A 370 -3.39 4.63 -3.99
CA ASP A 370 -2.78 4.76 -5.30
C ASP A 370 -3.49 3.84 -6.32
N GLU A 371 -4.76 4.16 -6.55
CA GLU A 371 -5.68 3.48 -7.44
C GLU A 371 -6.44 4.49 -8.32
N ALA A 372 -6.83 4.05 -9.51
CA ALA A 372 -7.57 4.90 -10.43
C ALA A 372 -8.98 5.22 -9.89
N GLY A 373 -9.44 6.46 -10.11
CA GLY A 373 -10.82 6.86 -9.86
C GLY A 373 -11.13 7.26 -8.42
N LEU A 374 -10.12 7.40 -7.54
CA LEU A 374 -10.32 7.82 -6.15
C LEU A 374 -11.02 9.18 -6.01
N GLY A 375 -10.78 10.10 -6.95
CA GLY A 375 -11.42 11.42 -7.01
C GLY A 375 -12.93 11.43 -7.24
N ARG A 376 -13.56 10.26 -7.46
CA ARG A 376 -15.02 10.11 -7.53
C ARG A 376 -15.68 10.29 -6.17
N GLU A 377 -14.96 9.96 -5.09
CA GLU A 377 -15.44 10.20 -3.73
C GLU A 377 -15.09 11.61 -3.31
N ALA A 378 -16.11 12.49 -3.22
CA ALA A 378 -15.91 13.90 -2.90
C ALA A 378 -15.22 14.11 -1.54
N ALA A 379 -15.47 13.22 -0.57
CA ALA A 379 -14.85 13.27 0.75
C ALA A 379 -13.33 12.98 0.74
N LEU A 380 -12.80 12.36 -0.32
CA LEU A 380 -11.37 12.06 -0.46
C LEU A 380 -10.63 13.13 -1.27
N VAL A 381 -11.34 13.99 -2.02
CA VAL A 381 -10.71 15.06 -2.80
C VAL A 381 -10.01 16.05 -1.86
N GLY A 382 -8.74 16.34 -2.15
CA GLY A 382 -7.85 17.09 -1.28
C GLY A 382 -7.12 16.24 -0.24
N GLY A 383 -7.45 14.95 -0.10
CA GLY A 383 -6.73 14.03 0.77
C GLY A 383 -5.30 13.77 0.29
N TRP A 384 -4.39 13.47 1.22
CA TRP A 384 -2.99 13.22 0.94
C TRP A 384 -2.59 11.78 1.23
N PHE A 385 -1.76 11.18 0.40
CA PHE A 385 -1.20 9.86 0.66
C PHE A 385 0.23 9.75 0.16
N ALA A 386 1.02 8.88 0.78
CA ALA A 386 2.38 8.63 0.33
C ALA A 386 2.40 7.52 -0.74
N ALA A 387 3.05 7.78 -1.87
CA ALA A 387 3.24 6.82 -2.95
C ALA A 387 4.54 7.10 -3.71
N PRO A 388 5.09 6.11 -4.43
CA PRO A 388 6.13 6.36 -5.42
C PRO A 388 5.70 7.41 -6.45
N ALA A 389 6.67 8.02 -7.13
CA ALA A 389 6.38 9.04 -8.13
C ALA A 389 5.64 8.41 -9.34
N PRO A 390 4.54 9.00 -9.83
CA PRO A 390 3.69 8.38 -10.85
C PRO A 390 4.39 8.20 -12.20
N GLU A 391 5.34 9.09 -12.54
CA GLU A 391 5.97 9.11 -13.86
C GLU A 391 6.74 7.82 -14.16
N GLY A 392 7.43 7.28 -13.16
CA GLY A 392 8.17 6.02 -13.28
C GLY A 392 7.22 4.83 -13.52
N ARG A 393 6.11 4.79 -12.77
CA ARG A 393 5.12 3.72 -12.91
C ARG A 393 4.42 3.78 -14.26
N ASP A 394 3.93 4.93 -14.68
CA ASP A 394 3.22 5.08 -15.95
C ASP A 394 4.10 4.61 -17.14
N ALA A 395 5.38 4.98 -17.11
CA ALA A 395 6.36 4.54 -18.10
C ALA A 395 6.59 3.02 -18.04
N PHE A 396 6.63 2.42 -16.85
CA PHE A 396 6.73 0.96 -16.69
C PHE A 396 5.48 0.24 -17.22
N GLU A 397 4.28 0.69 -16.84
CA GLU A 397 3.01 0.08 -17.26
C GLU A 397 2.83 0.12 -18.77
N ALA A 398 3.18 1.25 -19.39
CA ALA A 398 3.12 1.39 -20.85
C ALA A 398 4.02 0.38 -21.56
N ARG A 399 5.29 0.23 -21.12
CA ARG A 399 6.22 -0.76 -21.71
C ARG A 399 5.75 -2.18 -21.45
N PHE A 400 5.34 -2.49 -20.22
CA PHE A 400 4.84 -3.81 -19.87
C PHE A 400 3.64 -4.20 -20.74
N GLN A 401 2.67 -3.29 -20.89
CA GLN A 401 1.49 -3.54 -21.72
C GLN A 401 1.84 -3.69 -23.20
N GLN A 402 2.84 -2.97 -23.71
CA GLN A 402 3.33 -3.15 -25.08
C GLN A 402 3.99 -4.52 -25.29
N THR A 403 4.74 -5.01 -24.31
CA THR A 403 5.47 -6.29 -24.40
C THR A 403 4.55 -7.50 -24.20
N PHE A 404 3.67 -7.46 -23.21
CA PHE A 404 2.89 -8.63 -22.78
C PHE A 404 1.40 -8.57 -23.14
N GLY A 405 0.89 -7.43 -23.63
CA GLY A 405 -0.48 -7.28 -24.12
C GLY A 405 -1.55 -7.10 -23.03
N TYR A 406 -1.17 -6.96 -21.76
CA TYR A 406 -2.08 -6.69 -20.65
C TYR A 406 -1.45 -5.72 -19.63
N ARG A 407 -2.26 -5.10 -18.77
CA ARG A 407 -1.74 -4.20 -17.73
C ARG A 407 -1.12 -5.00 -16.58
N PRO A 408 0.06 -4.61 -16.09
CA PRO A 408 0.70 -5.33 -14.99
C PRO A 408 -0.11 -5.19 -13.70
N HIS A 409 0.03 -6.18 -12.81
CA HIS A 409 -0.38 -6.02 -11.43
C HIS A 409 0.50 -4.98 -10.73
N ARG A 410 -0.03 -4.25 -9.76
CA ARG A 410 0.71 -3.19 -9.05
C ARG A 410 2.01 -3.67 -8.36
N LEU A 411 2.08 -4.94 -7.98
CA LEU A 411 3.26 -5.53 -7.34
C LEU A 411 4.33 -5.97 -8.36
N ALA A 412 4.05 -5.91 -9.66
CA ALA A 412 4.97 -6.33 -10.71
C ALA A 412 6.26 -5.49 -10.73
N THR A 413 6.19 -4.21 -10.37
CA THR A 413 7.37 -3.33 -10.27
C THR A 413 8.35 -3.81 -9.20
N LEU A 414 7.90 -4.47 -8.13
CA LEU A 414 8.80 -5.07 -7.13
C LEU A 414 9.68 -6.16 -7.75
N ALA A 415 9.11 -6.99 -8.63
CA ALA A 415 9.84 -8.06 -9.29
C ALA A 415 10.78 -7.52 -10.37
N TYR A 416 10.36 -6.48 -11.10
CA TYR A 416 11.24 -5.75 -12.00
C TYR A 416 12.43 -5.13 -11.26
N ASP A 417 12.19 -4.37 -10.19
CA ASP A 417 13.23 -3.70 -9.39
C ASP A 417 14.24 -4.70 -8.83
N ALA A 418 13.76 -5.83 -8.30
CA ALA A 418 14.61 -6.86 -7.71
C ALA A 418 15.47 -7.55 -8.78
N ALA A 419 14.89 -7.89 -9.93
CA ALA A 419 15.63 -8.51 -11.04
C ALA A 419 16.63 -7.52 -11.67
N ALA A 420 16.23 -6.26 -11.86
CA ALA A 420 17.07 -5.18 -12.36
C ALA A 420 18.27 -4.93 -11.45
N LEU A 421 18.03 -4.81 -10.13
CA LEU A 421 19.08 -4.73 -9.13
C LEU A 421 20.05 -5.90 -9.25
N SER A 422 19.54 -7.13 -9.29
CA SER A 422 20.38 -8.32 -9.37
C SER A 422 21.20 -8.35 -10.65
N ALA A 423 20.63 -7.96 -11.79
CA ALA A 423 21.33 -7.92 -13.07
C ALA A 423 22.46 -6.88 -13.07
N VAL A 424 22.21 -5.69 -12.52
CA VAL A 424 23.23 -4.63 -12.41
C VAL A 424 24.39 -5.06 -11.51
N LEU A 425 24.10 -5.67 -10.36
CA LEU A 425 25.14 -6.16 -9.45
C LEU A 425 25.94 -7.32 -10.03
N ALA A 426 25.28 -8.24 -10.74
CA ALA A 426 25.92 -9.35 -11.45
C ALA A 426 26.92 -8.83 -12.50
N LYS A 427 26.49 -7.87 -13.34
CA LYS A 427 27.34 -7.27 -14.37
C LYS A 427 28.53 -6.50 -13.80
N GLY A 428 28.36 -5.87 -12.64
CA GLY A 428 29.43 -5.15 -11.94
C GLY A 428 30.44 -6.04 -11.22
N GLY A 429 30.17 -7.34 -11.06
CA GLY A 429 31.04 -8.26 -10.32
C GLY A 429 31.13 -7.98 -8.81
N ALA A 430 30.24 -7.15 -8.26
CA ALA A 430 30.25 -6.77 -6.84
C ALA A 430 29.72 -7.89 -5.92
N GLY A 431 29.07 -8.90 -6.49
CA GLY A 431 28.39 -9.97 -5.77
C GLY A 431 27.18 -9.49 -4.96
N PHE A 432 26.58 -10.40 -4.19
CA PHE A 432 25.40 -10.11 -3.37
C PHE A 432 25.72 -10.05 -1.87
N THR A 433 26.82 -9.38 -1.53
CA THR A 433 27.23 -9.21 -0.13
C THR A 433 26.37 -8.17 0.58
N VAL A 434 26.24 -8.26 1.91
CA VAL A 434 25.48 -7.29 2.73
C VAL A 434 25.86 -5.85 2.41
N PRO A 435 27.15 -5.44 2.38
CA PRO A 435 27.51 -4.04 2.10
C PRO A 435 27.11 -3.57 0.71
N THR A 436 27.12 -4.48 -0.28
CA THR A 436 26.72 -4.18 -1.65
C THR A 436 25.21 -3.99 -1.74
N LEU A 437 24.44 -4.89 -1.13
CA LEU A 437 22.99 -4.82 -1.07
C LEU A 437 22.50 -3.60 -0.28
N THR A 438 23.18 -3.23 0.81
CA THR A 438 22.80 -2.10 1.67
C THR A 438 23.55 -0.81 1.32
N ASN A 439 23.78 -0.55 0.03
CA ASN A 439 24.43 0.68 -0.42
C ASN A 439 23.63 1.92 0.04
N ALA A 440 24.28 2.84 0.74
CA ALA A 440 23.64 4.03 1.31
C ALA A 440 23.02 4.96 0.26
N ASN A 441 23.59 5.00 -0.95
CA ASN A 441 23.06 5.76 -2.10
C ASN A 441 21.78 5.12 -2.67
N GLY A 442 21.55 3.84 -2.38
CA GLY A 442 20.46 3.07 -2.96
C GLY A 442 20.64 2.73 -4.44
N PHE A 443 19.51 2.46 -5.07
CA PHE A 443 19.36 1.98 -6.43
C PHE A 443 18.19 2.70 -7.10
N ALA A 444 18.22 2.78 -8.42
CA ALA A 444 17.09 3.25 -9.21
C ALA A 444 16.17 2.07 -9.56
N GLY A 445 14.90 2.15 -9.17
CA GLY A 445 13.84 1.22 -9.57
C GLY A 445 12.90 1.85 -10.60
N ALA A 446 11.93 1.06 -11.06
CA ALA A 446 10.89 1.46 -12.00
C ALA A 446 10.05 2.63 -11.49
N GLU A 447 9.78 2.70 -10.19
CA GLU A 447 8.93 3.74 -9.58
C GLU A 447 9.72 4.80 -8.78
N GLY A 448 11.04 4.82 -8.91
CA GLY A 448 11.92 5.75 -8.20
C GLY A 448 13.03 5.05 -7.41
N ILE A 449 13.75 5.82 -6.59
CA ILE A 449 14.89 5.30 -5.82
C ILE A 449 14.42 4.39 -4.68
N PHE A 450 15.20 3.36 -4.39
CA PHE A 450 15.04 2.52 -3.20
C PHE A 450 16.40 2.10 -2.65
N ARG A 451 16.49 1.79 -1.37
CA ARG A 451 17.68 1.20 -0.75
C ARG A 451 17.32 0.09 0.21
N LEU A 452 18.23 -0.85 0.41
CA LEU A 452 18.08 -1.89 1.42
C LEU A 452 18.79 -1.45 2.69
N LEU A 453 18.12 -1.56 3.83
CA LEU A 453 18.67 -1.18 5.12
C LEU A 453 19.34 -2.39 5.79
N PRO A 454 20.36 -2.18 6.65
CA PRO A 454 21.01 -3.26 7.40
C PRO A 454 20.04 -4.11 8.25
N GLY A 455 18.92 -3.52 8.68
CA GLY A 455 17.87 -4.22 9.43
C GLY A 455 17.02 -5.20 8.62
N GLY A 456 17.19 -5.26 7.29
CA GLY A 456 16.41 -6.14 6.42
C GLY A 456 15.10 -5.55 5.89
N THR A 457 14.91 -4.25 5.97
CA THR A 457 13.79 -3.55 5.33
C THR A 457 14.29 -2.78 4.12
N ALA A 458 13.40 -2.49 3.17
CA ALA A 458 13.68 -1.55 2.09
C ALA A 458 13.11 -0.17 2.42
N GLU A 459 13.85 0.88 2.02
CA GLU A 459 13.39 2.27 2.03
C GLU A 459 13.19 2.80 0.62
N ARG A 460 12.05 3.46 0.38
CA ARG A 460 11.72 4.03 -0.94
C ARG A 460 11.63 5.55 -0.92
N GLY A 461 12.00 6.15 -2.05
CA GLY A 461 11.72 7.56 -2.32
C GLY A 461 10.23 7.76 -2.58
N LEU A 462 9.50 8.27 -1.59
CA LEU A 462 8.05 8.49 -1.67
C LEU A 462 7.74 9.98 -1.85
N ALA A 463 6.83 10.28 -2.78
CA ALA A 463 6.15 11.56 -2.86
C ALA A 463 4.96 11.58 -1.88
N VAL A 464 4.46 12.77 -1.59
CA VAL A 464 3.09 12.93 -1.08
C VAL A 464 2.22 13.39 -2.24
N MET A 465 1.18 12.61 -2.50
CA MET A 465 0.21 12.82 -3.56
C MET A 465 -1.07 13.40 -2.97
N GLU A 466 -1.68 14.32 -3.69
CA GLU A 466 -3.01 14.86 -3.40
C GLU A 466 -4.03 14.25 -4.34
N VAL A 467 -5.17 13.82 -3.78
CA VAL A 467 -6.31 13.33 -4.56
C VAL A 467 -7.04 14.52 -5.19
N THR A 468 -7.18 14.51 -6.50
CA THR A 468 -7.96 15.48 -7.27
C THR A 468 -9.19 14.80 -7.86
N ARG A 469 -10.16 15.57 -8.39
CA ARG A 469 -11.34 14.98 -9.03
C ARG A 469 -11.01 14.08 -10.24
N THR A 470 -9.87 14.30 -10.88
CA THR A 470 -9.51 13.62 -12.15
C THR A 470 -8.36 12.63 -12.01
N GLY A 471 -7.74 12.52 -10.83
CA GLY A 471 -6.54 11.71 -10.63
C GLY A 471 -5.78 12.17 -9.39
N THR A 472 -4.46 12.10 -9.41
CA THR A 472 -3.61 12.49 -8.29
C THR A 472 -2.51 13.44 -8.78
N THR A 473 -2.06 14.33 -7.91
CA THR A 473 -0.98 15.29 -8.23
C THR A 473 0.02 15.35 -7.08
N PRO A 474 1.33 15.41 -7.35
CA PRO A 474 2.33 15.52 -6.28
C PRO A 474 2.20 16.89 -5.58
N VAL A 475 2.01 16.86 -4.26
CA VAL A 475 1.99 18.06 -3.40
C VAL A 475 3.34 18.27 -2.70
N ASP A 476 4.12 17.20 -2.57
CA ASP A 476 5.51 17.24 -2.14
C ASP A 476 6.27 16.12 -2.87
N PRO A 477 7.31 16.42 -3.68
CA PRO A 477 7.91 15.43 -4.58
C PRO A 477 8.66 14.32 -3.83
N ALA A 478 8.92 13.22 -4.54
CA ALA A 478 9.80 12.16 -4.05
C ALA A 478 11.26 12.64 -4.01
N PRO A 479 12.03 12.25 -2.99
CA PRO A 479 13.45 12.56 -2.94
C PRO A 479 14.19 11.90 -4.11
N GLN A 480 15.19 12.60 -4.64
CA GLN A 480 16.05 12.10 -5.73
C GLN A 480 17.33 11.41 -5.22
N SER A 481 17.61 11.52 -3.92
CA SER A 481 18.75 10.89 -3.24
C SER A 481 18.38 10.58 -1.79
N PHE A 482 18.92 9.48 -1.25
CA PHE A 482 18.86 9.18 0.19
C PHE A 482 19.95 9.88 1.00
N VAL A 483 21.03 10.32 0.34
CA VAL A 483 22.12 11.04 0.98
C VAL A 483 21.86 12.54 0.83
N PRO A 484 21.87 13.33 1.91
CA PRO A 484 21.75 14.77 1.84
C PRO A 484 22.83 15.35 0.92
N ALA A 485 22.48 16.38 0.14
CA ALA A 485 23.49 17.10 -0.62
C ALA A 485 24.55 17.67 0.37
N PRO A 486 25.85 17.56 0.06
CA PRO A 486 26.88 18.13 0.92
C PRO A 486 26.61 19.63 1.09
N THR A 487 26.41 20.06 2.34
CA THR A 487 26.32 21.48 2.69
C THR A 487 27.62 22.16 2.25
N SER A 488 27.51 23.05 1.27
CA SER A 488 28.64 23.82 0.73
C SER A 488 29.14 24.87 1.72
#